data_AF-A0A2E7R6Y2-F1
#
_entry.id   AF-A0A2E7R6Y2-F1
#
_cell.length_a   1.000
_cell.length_b   1.000
_cell.length_c   1.000
_cell.angle_alpha   90.00
_cell.angle_beta   90.00
_cell.angle_gamma   90.00
#
_symmetry.space_group_name_H-M   'P 1'
#
loop_
_entity.id
_entity.type
_entity.pdbx_description
1 polymer ?
#
loop_
_entity_poly.entity_id
_entity_poly.type
_entity_poly.pdbx_seq_one_letter_code
_entity_poly.pdbx_strand_id
1 'polypeptide(L)' 'MKNKNKEIFVPVYKKKIGNPLAFKYSMIKILRKIKGDRGAKKLIRSNKSKVQTVKVNSKSILIDFDQLKDFPPAI' A
#
# COMPACT_ATOMS: atom_id res chain seq x y z
N MET A 1 13.08 -5.88 18.30
CA MET A 1 11.80 -5.43 18.91
C MET A 1 10.76 -5.16 17.82
N LYS A 2 9.63 -5.89 17.79
CA LYS A 2 8.49 -5.54 16.92
C LYS A 2 7.84 -4.27 17.48
N ASN A 3 7.84 -3.20 16.70
CA ASN A 3 7.37 -1.90 17.13
C ASN A 3 5.82 -1.91 17.19
N LYS A 4 5.24 -2.09 18.39
CA LYS A 4 3.79 -2.29 18.59
C LYS A 4 2.94 -1.15 18.02
N ASN A 5 3.53 0.04 17.89
CA ASN A 5 2.84 1.27 17.46
C ASN A 5 2.66 1.39 15.94
N LYS A 6 3.21 0.46 15.14
CA LYS A 6 3.03 0.46 13.69
C LYS A 6 1.72 -0.23 13.33
N GLU A 7 0.92 0.42 12.50
CA GLU A 7 -0.42 -0.05 12.11
C GLU A 7 -0.60 -0.16 10.60
N ILE A 8 0.31 0.42 9.82
CA ILE A 8 0.27 0.44 8.37
C ILE A 8 1.59 -0.14 7.87
N PHE A 9 1.53 -1.12 6.98
CA PHE A 9 2.70 -1.78 6.42
C PHE A 9 2.70 -1.60 4.92
N VAL A 10 3.77 -0.99 4.41
CA VAL A 10 3.88 -0.62 2.99
C VAL A 10 5.08 -1.32 2.37
N PRO A 11 4.92 -2.10 1.29
CA PRO A 11 6.05 -2.68 0.58
C PRO A 11 6.78 -1.58 -0.18
N VAL A 12 8.11 -1.64 -0.16
CA VAL A 12 8.98 -0.65 -0.79
C VAL A 12 10.05 -1.34 -1.62
N TYR A 13 10.08 -1.02 -2.91
CA TYR A 13 11.13 -1.40 -3.86
C TYR A 13 11.89 -0.15 -4.27
N LYS A 14 13.20 -0.08 -3.98
CA LYS A 14 14.08 1.07 -4.32
C LYS A 14 13.43 2.45 -4.01
N LYS A 15 12.93 2.62 -2.78
CA LYS A 15 12.26 3.84 -2.27
C LYS A 15 10.86 4.12 -2.86
N LYS A 16 10.35 3.30 -3.77
CA LYS A 16 8.97 3.40 -4.30
C LYS A 16 8.04 2.50 -3.50
N ILE A 17 6.95 3.06 -3.01
CA ILE A 17 5.86 2.31 -2.36
C ILE A 17 5.04 1.60 -3.44
N GLY A 18 4.73 0.33 -3.20
CA GLY A 18 3.89 -0.48 -4.09
C GLY A 18 2.71 -1.13 -3.36
N ASN A 19 2.07 -2.06 -4.05
CA ASN A 19 1.01 -2.93 -3.57
C ASN A 19 1.55 -4.33 -3.19
N PRO A 20 0.86 -5.08 -2.29
CA PRO A 20 -0.35 -4.71 -1.55
C PRO A 20 -0.06 -3.85 -0.32
N LEU A 21 -1.05 -3.09 0.12
CA LEU A 21 -1.00 -2.31 1.37
C LEU A 21 -1.67 -3.08 2.50
N ALA A 22 -1.00 -3.20 3.65
CA ALA A 22 -1.56 -3.90 4.80
C ALA A 22 -1.84 -2.94 5.97
N PHE A 23 -2.99 -3.16 6.61
CA PHE A 23 -3.47 -2.38 7.76
C PHE A 23 -3.79 -3.32 8.91
N LYS A 24 -3.41 -2.94 10.14
CA LYS A 24 -3.93 -3.61 11.34
C LYS A 24 -5.44 -3.46 11.42
N TYR A 25 -6.10 -4.44 12.03
CA TYR A 25 -7.55 -4.39 12.26
C TYR A 25 -8.02 -3.15 13.04
N SER A 26 -7.18 -2.60 13.93
CA SER A 26 -7.43 -1.34 14.64
C SER A 26 -7.76 -0.15 13.72
N MET A 27 -7.29 -0.18 12.46
CA MET A 27 -7.54 0.86 11.46
C MET A 27 -8.92 0.74 10.78
N ILE A 28 -9.70 -0.32 11.03
CA ILE A 28 -10.96 -0.61 10.34
C ILE A 28 -11.96 0.55 10.40
N LYS A 29 -12.05 1.25 11.54
CA LYS A 29 -12.94 2.41 11.71
C LYS A 29 -12.56 3.58 10.79
N ILE A 30 -11.27 3.77 10.53
CA ILE A 30 -10.79 4.83 9.65
C ILE A 30 -10.97 4.41 8.19
N LEU A 31 -10.66 3.16 7.86
CA LEU A 31 -10.84 2.60 6.51
C LEU A 31 -12.30 2.69 6.06
N ARG A 32 -13.26 2.35 6.92
CA ARG A 32 -14.72 2.46 6.64
C ARG A 32 -15.20 3.90 6.36
N LYS A 33 -14.44 4.93 6.74
CA LYS A 33 -14.78 6.33 6.49
C LYS A 33 -14.24 6.85 5.16
N ILE A 34 -13.36 6.10 4.49
CA ILE A 34 -12.85 6.48 3.17
C ILE A 34 -14.01 6.39 2.18
N LYS A 35 -14.17 7.44 1.37
CA LYS A 35 -15.20 7.52 0.31
C LYS A 35 -14.57 7.94 -1.01
N GLY A 36 -15.14 7.45 -2.11
CA GLY A 36 -14.68 7.71 -3.46
C GLY A 36 -13.31 7.10 -3.75
N ASP A 37 -12.79 7.36 -4.95
CA ASP A 37 -11.49 6.83 -5.40
C ASP A 37 -10.30 7.65 -4.89
N ARG A 38 -10.21 7.80 -3.56
CA ARG A 38 -9.10 8.51 -2.91
C ARG A 38 -8.00 7.56 -2.43
N GLY A 39 -8.25 6.24 -2.52
CA GLY A 39 -7.36 5.16 -2.14
C GLY A 39 -6.79 5.29 -0.71
N ALA A 40 -5.81 4.43 -0.41
CA ALA A 40 -5.11 4.44 0.88
C ALA A 40 -3.96 5.47 0.95
N LYS A 41 -3.58 6.09 -0.18
CA LYS A 41 -2.40 6.97 -0.29
C LYS A 41 -2.48 8.19 0.64
N LYS A 42 -3.67 8.80 0.75
CA LYS A 42 -3.91 9.90 1.69
C LYS A 42 -3.75 9.45 3.14
N LEU A 43 -4.27 8.27 3.47
CA LEU A 43 -4.21 7.71 4.81
C LEU A 43 -2.77 7.39 5.26
N ILE A 44 -1.94 6.86 4.36
CA ILE A 44 -0.49 6.67 4.61
C ILE A 44 0.19 8.01 4.90
N ARG A 45 -0.08 9.04 4.08
CA ARG A 45 0.51 10.39 4.25
C ARG A 45 0.12 11.05 5.56
N SER A 46 -1.13 10.89 6.00
CA SER A 46 -1.64 11.45 7.26
C SER A 46 -1.22 10.67 8.51
N ASN A 47 -0.71 9.44 8.37
CA ASN A 47 -0.36 8.56 9.50
C ASN A 47 1.11 8.09 9.46
N LYS A 48 2.04 8.93 8.97
CA LYS A 48 3.47 8.55 8.79
C LYS A 48 4.10 7.90 10.03
N SER A 49 3.77 8.34 11.23
CA SER A 49 4.28 7.77 12.49
C SER A 49 3.87 6.30 12.69
N LYS A 50 2.73 5.88 12.13
CA LYS A 50 2.18 4.51 12.20
C LYS A 50 2.61 3.64 11.03
N VAL A 51 3.32 4.19 10.04
CA VAL A 51 3.78 3.47 8.85
C VAL A 51 5.10 2.74 9.16
N GLN A 52 5.15 1.48 8.73
CA GLN A 52 6.34 0.65 8.65
C GLN A 52 6.57 0.24 7.21
N THR A 53 7.78 0.51 6.70
CA THR A 53 8.19 0.07 5.37
C THR A 53 8.70 -1.37 5.43
N VAL A 54 8.24 -2.20 4.50
CA VAL A 54 8.72 -3.57 4.28
C VAL A 54 9.56 -3.55 3.00
N LYS A 55 10.86 -3.81 3.11
CA LYS A 55 11.72 -3.88 1.91
C LYS A 55 11.36 -5.12 1.12
N VAL A 56 11.13 -4.96 -0.18
CA VAL A 56 10.83 -6.03 -1.12
C VAL A 56 11.84 -5.97 -2.27
N ASN A 57 12.32 -7.12 -2.73
CA ASN A 57 13.34 -7.21 -3.77
C ASN A 57 12.76 -7.29 -5.20
N SER A 58 11.44 -7.45 -5.33
CA SER A 58 10.75 -7.50 -6.61
C SER A 58 10.15 -6.16 -6.99
N LYS A 59 10.32 -5.76 -8.26
CA LYS A 59 9.63 -4.61 -8.87
C LYS A 59 8.13 -4.86 -9.10
N SER A 60 7.67 -6.11 -9.00
CA SER A 60 6.27 -6.48 -9.27
C SER A 60 5.26 -5.76 -8.39
N ILE A 61 5.67 -5.32 -7.19
CA ILE A 61 4.81 -4.52 -6.30
C ILE A 61 4.42 -3.15 -6.90
N LEU A 62 5.11 -2.69 -7.95
CA LEU A 62 4.90 -1.39 -8.58
C LEU A 62 4.06 -1.47 -9.87
N ILE A 63 3.64 -2.67 -10.27
CA ILE A 63 2.90 -2.89 -11.51
C ILE A 63 1.42 -2.80 -11.18
N ASP A 64 0.71 -1.90 -11.87
CA ASP A 64 -0.74 -1.82 -11.92
C ASP A 64 -1.20 -2.30 -13.32
N PHE A 65 -2.42 -2.82 -13.42
CA PHE A 65 -2.98 -3.43 -14.63
C PHE A 65 -4.28 -2.73 -15.02
N ASP A 66 -4.19 -1.42 -15.26
CA ASP A 66 -5.37 -0.57 -15.49
C ASP A 66 -5.64 -0.33 -16.98
N GLN A 67 -4.62 -0.50 -17.84
CA GLN A 67 -4.69 -0.24 -19.27
C GLN A 67 -4.47 -1.53 -20.08
N LEU A 68 -5.08 -1.63 -21.26
CA LEU A 68 -4.92 -2.80 -22.15
C LEU A 68 -3.45 -3.13 -22.46
N LYS A 69 -2.61 -2.11 -22.57
CA LYS A 69 -1.15 -2.27 -22.80
C LYS A 69 -0.41 -2.96 -21.64
N ASP A 70 -1.02 -3.01 -20.45
CA ASP A 70 -0.43 -3.64 -19.27
C ASP A 70 -0.61 -5.17 -19.33
N PHE A 71 -1.50 -5.66 -20.20
CA PHE A 71 -1.76 -7.08 -20.42
C PHE A 71 -0.97 -7.61 -21.63
N PRO A 72 -0.58 -8.90 -21.59
CA PRO A 72 -0.03 -9.54 -22.78
C PRO A 72 -1.07 -9.56 -23.92
N PRO A 73 -0.64 -9.60 -25.19
CA PRO A 73 -1.55 -9.77 -26.32
C PRO A 73 -2.43 -11.01 -26.14
N ALA A 74 -3.73 -10.88 -26.42
CA ALA A 74 -4.62 -12.03 -26.48
C ALA A 74 -4.16 -12.96 -27.63
N ILE A 75 -4.02 -14.26 -27.32
CA ILE A 75 -3.70 -15.32 -28.29
C ILE A 75 -5.00 -15.79 -28.94
#